data_AF-A0A7K0BU09-F1
#
_entry.id   AF-A0A7K0BU09-F1
#
_cell.length_a   1.000
_cell.length_b   1.000
_cell.length_c   1.000
_cell.angle_alpha   90.00
_cell.angle_beta   90.00
_cell.angle_gamma   90.00
#
_symmetry.space_group_name_H-M   'P 1'
#
loop_
_entity.id
_entity.type
_entity.pdbx_description
1 polymer ?
#
loop_
_entity_poly.entity_id
_entity_poly.type
_entity_poly.pdbx_seq_one_letter_code
_entity_poly.pdbx_strand_id
1 'polypeptide(L)'
;MAPRSLRRAAPILLACALALPGAAGCGSSKEHRSAMKTSPEPIPTARLGPPVNPQRETVDLARGTTGWVGGLRLGVGQAAHDAATLVVLAGYEVPAEGNWRVSGRAGHTQRLANGYTVRIDKVVNAASTGPGRSGPGGGSVTVTVTPPK
;
A
#
# COMPACT_ATOMS: atom_id res chain seq x y z
N MET A 1 -16.11 -15.41 44.47
CA MET A 1 -15.17 -16.27 45.23
C MET A 1 -14.34 -17.02 44.22
N ALA A 2 -13.01 -17.12 44.20
CA ALA A 2 -11.80 -16.55 44.82
C ALA A 2 -10.63 -17.29 44.08
N PRO A 3 -9.32 -16.93 44.16
CA PRO A 3 -8.66 -15.70 44.58
C PRO A 3 -7.56 -15.20 43.59
N ARG A 4 -6.91 -14.14 44.07
CA ARG A 4 -5.80 -13.30 43.59
C ARG A 4 -4.44 -14.01 43.43
N SER A 5 -3.57 -13.48 42.58
CA SER A 5 -2.14 -13.21 42.89
C SER A 5 -1.46 -12.53 41.68
N LEU A 6 -1.07 -11.25 41.73
CA LEU A 6 0.09 -10.61 42.39
C LEU A 6 1.44 -10.77 41.65
N ARG A 7 2.02 -9.59 41.34
CA ARG A 7 3.43 -9.14 41.47
C ARG A 7 4.35 -9.17 40.24
N ARG A 8 4.80 -7.94 39.91
CA ARG A 8 6.19 -7.44 39.71
C ARG A 8 6.96 -8.08 38.51
N ALA A 9 7.85 -7.41 37.79
CA ALA A 9 8.73 -6.30 38.12
C ALA A 9 9.11 -5.54 36.82
N ALA A 10 9.47 -4.28 36.99
CA ALA A 10 10.07 -3.43 35.96
C ALA A 10 11.59 -3.67 35.84
N PRO A 11 12.36 -2.74 35.28
CA PRO A 11 13.03 -2.77 33.97
C PRO A 11 14.51 -3.16 34.08
N ILE A 12 15.11 -3.72 33.02
CA ILE A 12 16.53 -4.12 33.05
C ILE A 12 17.27 -3.63 31.80
N LEU A 13 18.11 -2.64 32.07
CA LEU A 13 19.49 -2.41 31.61
C LEU A 13 19.77 -1.97 30.16
N LEU A 14 19.86 -0.65 30.05
CA LEU A 14 20.99 0.11 29.51
C LEU A 14 22.34 -0.66 29.42
N ALA A 15 22.87 -0.80 28.21
CA ALA A 15 24.29 -0.98 27.89
C ALA A 15 24.61 0.00 26.75
N CYS A 16 25.47 1.03 26.93
CA CYS A 16 26.94 0.98 26.76
C CYS A 16 27.34 0.22 25.48
N ALA A 17 28.14 0.70 24.53
CA ALA A 17 29.08 1.81 24.50
C ALA A 17 29.66 1.92 23.06
N LEU A 18 30.07 3.14 22.69
CA LEU A 18 31.21 3.53 21.82
C LEU A 18 31.61 2.69 20.58
N ALA A 19 31.59 3.32 19.39
CA ALA A 19 32.79 3.79 18.67
C ALA A 19 32.49 4.23 17.20
N LEU A 20 32.74 5.50 16.89
CA LEU A 20 33.20 6.00 15.56
C LEU A 20 34.77 6.07 15.60
N PRO A 21 35.57 6.36 14.54
CA PRO A 21 35.32 6.64 13.12
C PRO A 21 36.32 5.94 12.12
N GLY A 22 36.16 6.18 10.82
CA GLY A 22 37.22 6.04 9.79
C GLY A 22 36.69 5.45 8.49
N ALA A 23 37.18 5.73 7.29
CA ALA A 23 38.06 6.74 6.72
C ALA A 23 37.86 6.65 5.19
N ALA A 24 38.31 7.66 4.47
CA ALA A 24 38.09 7.91 3.06
C ALA A 24 38.40 6.76 2.08
N GLY A 25 37.55 6.62 1.06
CA GLY A 25 37.83 5.91 -0.19
C GLY A 25 37.39 6.75 -1.38
N CYS A 26 38.29 7.58 -1.90
CA CYS A 26 38.12 8.34 -3.14
C CYS A 26 38.43 7.40 -4.32
N GLY A 27 37.39 6.87 -4.96
CA GLY A 27 37.49 6.04 -6.16
C GLY A 27 36.83 6.74 -7.33
N SER A 28 37.60 7.59 -8.03
CA SER A 28 37.22 8.11 -9.34
C SER A 28 37.43 6.99 -10.37
N SER A 29 36.36 6.51 -10.99
CA SER A 29 36.47 5.68 -12.19
C SER A 29 35.44 6.14 -13.23
N LYS A 30 35.98 6.37 -14.42
CA LYS A 30 35.43 7.16 -15.52
C LYS A 30 34.22 6.50 -16.19
N GLU A 31 33.30 7.36 -16.60
CA GLU A 31 32.50 7.33 -17.82
C GLU A 31 32.31 5.99 -18.54
N HIS A 32 31.07 5.50 -18.53
CA HIS A 32 30.49 4.87 -19.72
C HIS A 32 29.22 5.62 -20.09
N ARG A 33 29.25 6.26 -21.26
CA ARG A 33 28.14 7.00 -21.85
C ARG A 33 26.89 6.12 -21.98
N SER A 34 25.77 6.76 -21.68
CA SER A 34 24.40 6.29 -21.90
C SER A 34 24.15 5.77 -23.32
N ALA A 35 23.36 4.70 -23.41
CA ALA A 35 22.20 4.65 -24.29
C ALA A 35 21.37 3.37 -24.02
N MET A 36 20.26 3.50 -23.29
CA MET A 36 18.92 3.24 -23.84
C MET A 36 17.86 3.47 -22.76
N LYS A 37 16.88 4.31 -23.12
CA LYS A 37 15.69 4.67 -22.36
C LYS A 37 14.95 3.43 -21.86
N THR A 38 15.06 3.13 -20.57
CA THR A 38 13.90 2.68 -19.83
C THR A 38 13.42 3.91 -19.09
N SER A 39 12.47 4.63 -19.69
CA SER A 39 11.67 5.58 -18.93
C SER A 39 11.06 4.76 -17.80
N PRO A 40 11.37 5.03 -16.52
CA PRO A 40 10.48 4.58 -15.47
C PRO A 40 9.16 5.27 -15.80
N GLU A 41 8.13 4.49 -16.09
CA GLU A 41 6.78 5.02 -16.10
C GLU A 41 6.64 5.77 -14.76
N PRO A 42 6.31 7.08 -14.76
CA PRO A 42 6.19 7.81 -13.52
C PRO A 42 5.09 7.11 -12.72
N ILE A 43 5.48 6.48 -11.61
CA ILE A 43 4.51 5.97 -10.64
C ILE A 43 3.64 7.18 -10.30
N PRO A 44 2.34 7.18 -10.65
CA PRO A 44 1.52 8.35 -10.40
C PRO A 44 1.52 8.62 -8.90
N THR A 45 2.17 9.71 -8.52
CA THR A 45 2.25 10.17 -7.14
C THR A 45 0.82 10.26 -6.61
N ALA A 46 0.51 9.48 -5.58
CA ALA A 46 -0.82 9.45 -4.98
C ALA A 46 -1.28 10.89 -4.70
N ARG A 47 -2.34 11.35 -5.36
CA ARG A 47 -2.86 12.71 -5.21
C ARG A 47 -3.21 12.96 -3.74
N LEU A 48 -2.92 14.16 -3.22
CA LEU A 48 -3.17 14.51 -1.81
C LEU A 48 -4.61 14.99 -1.52
N GLY A 49 -5.54 14.86 -2.47
CA GLY A 49 -6.93 15.30 -2.30
C GLY A 49 -7.89 14.72 -3.33
N PRO A 50 -9.21 14.85 -3.11
CA PRO A 50 -10.23 14.37 -4.04
C PRO A 50 -10.07 15.07 -5.41
N PRO A 51 -10.07 14.33 -6.53
CA PRO A 51 -10.05 14.96 -7.83
C PRO A 51 -11.36 15.72 -8.08
N VAL A 52 -11.25 16.95 -8.61
CA VAL A 52 -12.38 17.87 -8.87
C VAL A 52 -13.30 17.37 -10.00
N ASN A 53 -12.80 16.46 -10.85
CA ASN A 53 -13.56 15.81 -11.91
C ASN A 53 -13.21 14.32 -11.89
N PRO A 54 -14.01 13.47 -11.24
CA PRO A 54 -13.71 12.05 -11.16
C PRO A 54 -13.83 11.44 -12.56
N GLN A 55 -12.76 10.84 -13.03
CA GLN A 55 -12.69 10.12 -14.30
C GLN A 55 -12.34 8.67 -14.03
N ARG A 56 -12.59 7.80 -15.01
CA ARG A 56 -12.13 6.42 -14.92
C ARG A 56 -10.61 6.40 -14.79
N GLU A 57 -10.10 5.73 -13.77
CA GLU A 57 -8.67 5.69 -13.48
C GLU A 57 -8.27 4.28 -13.02
N THR A 58 -7.07 3.85 -13.39
CA THR A 58 -6.47 2.57 -13.01
C THR A 58 -5.15 2.82 -12.30
N VAL A 59 -4.97 2.27 -11.10
CA VAL A 59 -3.78 2.50 -10.26
C VAL A 59 -3.33 1.20 -9.58
N ASP A 60 -2.02 1.05 -9.44
CA ASP A 60 -1.40 0.03 -8.60
C ASP A 60 -1.26 0.52 -7.15
N LEU A 61 -1.84 -0.23 -6.21
CA LEU A 61 -1.77 0.05 -4.79
C LEU A 61 -1.09 -1.10 -4.05
N ALA A 62 -0.07 -0.78 -3.25
CA ALA A 62 0.57 -1.75 -2.37
C ALA A 62 -0.29 -2.02 -1.13
N ARG A 63 -0.19 -3.23 -0.57
CA ARG A 63 -0.83 -3.56 0.71
C ARG A 63 -0.40 -2.58 1.80
N GLY A 64 -1.37 -2.15 2.62
CA GLY A 64 -1.15 -1.23 3.72
C GLY A 64 -1.05 0.23 3.30
N THR A 65 -1.14 0.54 2.00
CA THR A 65 -1.17 1.93 1.53
C THR A 65 -2.60 2.40 1.29
N THR A 66 -2.74 3.72 1.17
CA THR A 66 -3.98 4.37 0.73
C THR A 66 -3.67 5.32 -0.42
N GLY A 67 -4.58 5.46 -1.38
CA GLY A 67 -4.42 6.37 -2.52
C GLY A 67 -5.76 6.82 -3.08
N TRP A 68 -5.77 7.96 -3.78
CA TRP A 68 -6.92 8.40 -4.56
C TRP A 68 -6.90 7.74 -5.94
N VAL A 69 -8.03 7.17 -6.35
CA VAL A 69 -8.23 6.50 -7.64
C VAL A 69 -9.62 6.85 -8.16
N GLY A 70 -9.68 7.56 -9.28
CA GLY A 70 -10.91 7.84 -10.02
C GLY A 70 -12.02 8.51 -9.21
N GLY A 71 -11.67 9.31 -8.19
CA GLY A 71 -12.64 9.98 -7.31
C GLY A 71 -12.85 9.33 -5.93
N LEU A 72 -12.28 8.15 -5.70
CA LEU A 72 -12.37 7.45 -4.41
C LEU A 72 -11.01 7.39 -3.74
N ARG A 73 -10.97 7.56 -2.42
CA ARG A 73 -9.80 7.24 -1.60
C ARG A 73 -9.91 5.80 -1.16
N LEU A 74 -9.02 4.96 -1.66
CA LEU A 74 -8.98 3.53 -1.38
C LEU A 74 -7.81 3.19 -0.45
N GLY A 75 -8.01 2.25 0.46
CA GLY A 75 -6.96 1.60 1.24
C GLY A 75 -6.90 0.10 0.94
N VAL A 76 -5.70 -0.46 0.85
CA VAL A 76 -5.52 -1.90 0.61
C VAL A 76 -5.29 -2.61 1.94
N GLY A 77 -6.30 -3.31 2.44
CA GLY A 77 -6.19 -4.11 3.66
C GLY A 77 -5.42 -5.42 3.44
N GLN A 78 -5.70 -6.09 2.33
CA GLN A 78 -5.09 -7.37 1.97
C GLN A 78 -4.86 -7.45 0.46
N ALA A 79 -3.73 -8.04 0.08
CA ALA A 79 -3.41 -8.43 -1.29
C ALA A 79 -2.53 -9.70 -1.21
N ALA A 80 -3.18 -10.86 -1.20
CA ALA A 80 -2.54 -12.17 -1.02
C ALA A 80 -3.44 -13.31 -1.51
N HIS A 81 -2.84 -14.44 -1.86
CA HIS A 81 -3.53 -15.63 -2.35
C HIS A 81 -4.46 -15.35 -3.56
N ASP A 82 -3.99 -14.47 -4.45
CA ASP A 82 -4.71 -13.99 -5.65
C ASP A 82 -6.04 -13.28 -5.33
N ALA A 83 -6.20 -12.80 -4.10
CA ALA A 83 -7.36 -12.04 -3.64
C ALA A 83 -6.91 -10.73 -2.99
N ALA A 84 -7.75 -9.71 -3.10
CA ALA A 84 -7.55 -8.43 -2.47
C ALA A 84 -8.79 -7.98 -1.70
N THR A 85 -8.55 -7.24 -0.62
CA THR A 85 -9.59 -6.52 0.14
C THR A 85 -9.23 -5.06 0.14
N LEU A 86 -10.11 -4.26 -0.45
CA LEU A 86 -10.04 -2.81 -0.52
C LEU A 86 -11.07 -2.22 0.45
N VAL A 87 -10.71 -1.10 1.07
CA VAL A 87 -11.61 -0.29 1.88
C VAL A 87 -11.74 1.07 1.20
N VAL A 88 -12.97 1.50 0.95
CA VAL A 88 -13.26 2.86 0.51
C VAL A 88 -13.28 3.73 1.76
N LEU A 89 -12.39 4.73 1.80
CA LEU A 89 -12.16 5.59 2.95
C LEU A 89 -12.79 6.98 2.77
N ALA A 90 -12.91 7.44 1.53
CA ALA A 90 -13.54 8.72 1.18
C ALA A 90 -13.90 8.74 -0.30
N GLY A 91 -14.75 9.69 -0.68
CA GLY A 91 -15.16 9.93 -2.07
C GLY A 91 -16.40 10.80 -2.15
N TYR A 92 -16.78 11.19 -3.37
CA TYR A 92 -18.05 11.89 -3.59
C TYR A 92 -19.22 11.00 -3.17
N GLU A 93 -20.15 11.54 -2.37
CA GLU A 93 -21.30 10.80 -1.81
C GLU A 93 -20.93 9.52 -1.04
N VAL A 94 -19.68 9.41 -0.57
CA VAL A 94 -19.31 8.38 0.40
C VAL A 94 -19.61 8.95 1.79
N PRO A 95 -20.46 8.29 2.60
CA PRO A 95 -20.75 8.77 3.94
C PRO A 95 -19.49 8.76 4.81
N ALA A 96 -19.37 9.69 5.77
CA ALA A 96 -18.19 9.81 6.63
C ALA A 96 -17.90 8.53 7.45
N GLU A 97 -18.93 7.71 7.70
CA GLU A 97 -18.83 6.41 8.38
C GLU A 97 -18.71 5.21 7.41
N GLY A 98 -18.78 5.49 6.11
CA GLY A 98 -18.88 4.52 5.02
C GLY A 98 -17.56 3.81 4.72
N ASN A 99 -17.11 2.93 5.60
CA ASN A 99 -16.02 1.99 5.31
C ASN A 99 -16.54 0.86 4.40
N TRP A 100 -16.93 1.18 3.17
CA TRP A 100 -17.36 0.16 2.21
C TRP A 100 -16.19 -0.74 1.85
N ARG A 101 -16.46 -2.04 1.80
CA ARG A 101 -15.47 -3.06 1.48
C ARG A 101 -15.73 -3.63 0.11
N VAL A 102 -14.66 -3.72 -0.68
CA VAL A 102 -14.63 -4.46 -1.95
C VAL A 102 -13.65 -5.61 -1.76
N SER A 103 -14.07 -6.84 -2.02
CA SER A 103 -13.23 -8.02 -1.83
C SER A 103 -13.44 -9.02 -2.94
N GLY A 104 -12.34 -9.48 -3.54
CA GLY A 104 -12.40 -10.42 -4.64
C GLY A 104 -11.04 -10.73 -5.24
N ARG A 105 -11.06 -11.54 -6.30
CA ARG A 105 -9.89 -11.90 -7.11
C ARG A 105 -9.75 -10.96 -8.31
N ALA A 106 -8.68 -11.12 -9.08
CA ALA A 106 -8.56 -10.48 -10.38
C ALA A 106 -9.79 -10.74 -11.27
N GLY A 107 -10.29 -9.70 -11.94
CA GLY A 107 -11.54 -9.68 -12.70
C GLY A 107 -12.79 -9.34 -11.87
N HIS A 108 -12.73 -9.40 -10.53
CA HIS A 108 -13.87 -9.05 -9.69
C HIS A 108 -14.26 -7.58 -9.86
N THR A 109 -15.57 -7.34 -9.98
CA THR A 109 -16.13 -6.00 -10.15
C THR A 109 -17.29 -5.83 -9.17
N GLN A 110 -17.32 -4.70 -8.47
CA GLN A 110 -18.37 -4.36 -7.52
C GLN A 110 -18.85 -2.93 -7.76
N ARG A 111 -20.18 -2.76 -7.86
CA ARG A 111 -20.83 -1.45 -7.89
C ARG A 111 -21.15 -1.02 -6.46
N LEU A 112 -20.78 0.20 -6.12
CA LEU A 112 -21.02 0.83 -4.83
C LEU A 112 -22.37 1.54 -4.81
N ALA A 113 -22.87 1.85 -3.61
CA ALA A 113 -24.18 2.49 -3.43
C ALA A 113 -24.25 3.88 -4.06
N ASN A 114 -23.14 4.63 -4.08
CA ASN A 114 -23.03 5.93 -4.77
C ASN A 114 -22.79 5.81 -6.29
N GLY A 115 -23.01 4.63 -6.88
CA GLY A 115 -22.94 4.41 -8.32
C GLY A 115 -21.55 4.20 -8.91
N TYR A 116 -20.47 4.43 -8.14
CA TYR A 116 -19.12 4.08 -8.56
C TYR A 116 -18.97 2.58 -8.80
N THR A 117 -18.10 2.20 -9.72
CA THR A 117 -17.74 0.80 -9.97
C THR A 117 -16.25 0.60 -9.72
N VAL A 118 -15.92 -0.37 -8.87
CA VAL A 118 -14.54 -0.75 -8.54
C VAL A 118 -14.26 -2.13 -9.14
N ARG A 119 -13.20 -2.23 -9.92
CA ARG A 119 -12.73 -3.49 -10.53
C ARG A 119 -11.32 -3.79 -10.06
N ILE A 120 -11.10 -5.03 -9.62
CA ILE A 120 -9.78 -5.57 -9.29
C ILE A 120 -9.22 -6.17 -10.59
N ASP A 121 -8.25 -5.51 -11.21
CA ASP A 121 -7.68 -5.99 -12.48
C ASP A 121 -6.64 -7.08 -12.27
N LYS A 122 -5.81 -6.92 -11.24
CA LYS A 122 -4.71 -7.83 -10.94
C LYS A 122 -4.40 -7.82 -9.45
N VAL A 123 -4.03 -8.98 -8.91
CA VAL A 123 -3.46 -9.10 -7.56
C VAL A 123 -2.07 -9.70 -7.71
N VAL A 124 -1.08 -9.03 -7.14
CA VAL A 124 0.31 -9.52 -7.09
C VAL A 124 0.58 -9.94 -5.65
N ASN A 125 0.86 -11.22 -5.46
CA ASN A 125 1.22 -11.72 -4.14
C ASN A 125 2.62 -11.23 -3.77
N ALA A 126 2.84 -11.05 -2.47
CA ALA A 126 4.19 -10.89 -1.93
C ALA A 126 5.09 -12.02 -2.45
N ALA A 127 6.27 -11.68 -2.95
CA ALA A 127 7.30 -12.70 -3.15
C ALA A 127 7.57 -13.35 -1.79
N SER A 128 7.45 -14.68 -1.73
CA SER A 128 7.83 -15.44 -0.54
C SER A 128 9.33 -15.23 -0.34
N THR A 129 9.67 -14.27 0.51
CA THR A 129 11.03 -14.07 0.96
C THR A 129 11.30 -15.25 1.89
N GLY A 130 12.28 -16.09 1.55
CA GLY A 130 12.56 -17.36 2.22
C GLY A 130 12.68 -17.24 3.75
N PRO A 131 12.78 -18.39 4.46
CA PRO A 131 12.77 -18.41 5.93
C PRO A 131 13.82 -17.45 6.48
N GLY A 132 13.38 -16.38 7.15
CA GLY A 132 14.25 -15.40 7.81
C GLY A 132 14.22 -13.96 7.27
N ARG A 133 13.52 -13.66 6.17
CA ARG A 133 13.32 -12.25 5.72
C ARG A 133 11.86 -11.81 5.90
N SER A 134 11.51 -11.35 7.09
CA SER A 134 10.28 -10.55 7.30
C SER A 134 10.53 -9.10 6.88
N GLY A 135 10.57 -8.84 5.57
CA GLY A 135 10.47 -7.49 5.04
C GLY A 135 8.99 -7.13 4.77
N PRO A 136 8.63 -5.83 4.68
CA PRO A 136 7.30 -5.40 4.26
C PRO A 136 7.10 -5.58 2.74
N GLY A 137 7.52 -6.73 2.20
CA GLY A 137 7.19 -7.14 0.85
C GLY A 137 5.72 -7.52 0.82
N GLY A 138 4.84 -6.54 0.92
CA GLY A 138 3.41 -6.74 0.84
C GLY A 138 3.00 -6.95 -0.61
N GLY A 139 2.02 -7.83 -0.87
CA GLY A 139 1.41 -7.91 -2.19
C GLY A 139 0.83 -6.56 -2.63
N SER A 140 0.55 -6.41 -3.92
CA SER A 140 -0.09 -5.23 -4.48
C SER A 140 -1.34 -5.61 -5.27
N VAL A 141 -2.15 -4.61 -5.58
CA VAL A 141 -3.39 -4.77 -6.33
C VAL A 141 -3.51 -3.64 -7.35
N THR A 142 -3.80 -4.01 -8.60
CA THR A 142 -4.18 -3.08 -9.66
C THR A 142 -5.69 -2.91 -9.62
N VAL A 143 -6.15 -1.68 -9.49
CA VAL A 143 -7.58 -1.36 -9.34
C VAL A 143 -8.00 -0.33 -10.38
N THR A 144 -9.10 -0.58 -11.07
CA THR A 144 -9.80 0.42 -11.88
C THR A 144 -11.04 0.92 -11.15
N VAL A 145 -11.18 2.24 -11.04
CA VAL A 145 -12.40 2.90 -10.55
C VAL A 145 -13.08 3.61 -11.69
N THR A 146 -14.39 3.41 -11.83
CA THR A 146 -15.23 4.12 -12.81
C THR A 146 -16.28 4.94 -12.05
N PRO A 147 -16.37 6.26 -12.27
CA PRO A 147 -17.38 7.11 -11.65
C PRO A 147 -18.79 6.83 -12.18
N PRO A 148 -19.85 7.22 -11.45
CA PRO A 148 -21.22 7.21 -11.96
C PRO A 148 -21.37 8.15 -13.17
N LYS A 149 -22.35 7.87 -14.02
CA LYS A 149 -22.75 8.75 -15.13
C LYS A 149 -23.62 9.89 -14.65
#